data_AF-A0A8J8T662-F1
#
_entry.id   AF-A0A8J8T662-F1
#
_cell.length_a   1.000
_cell.length_b   1.000
_cell.length_c   1.000
_cell.angle_alpha   90.00
_cell.angle_beta   90.00
_cell.angle_gamma   90.00
#
_symmetry.space_group_name_H-M   'P 1'
#
loop_
_entity.id
_entity.type
_entity.pdbx_description
1 polymer ?
#
loop_
_entity_poly.entity_id
_entity_poly.type
_entity_poly.pdbx_seq_one_letter_code
_entity_poly.pdbx_strand_id
1 'polypeptide(L)'
;MHQFTVDYIRRLFRDINTNLLRKFNKLFKKDETGKNREWRDIEEGKIRDLWAKTRAEMSAIINEFAYIRLSRGALLQALDESKSEITPGGEPSHITPLLSRAFSRSRASLSNQFDRLLTEEDLNRVKDKFQEDTDFVLEEAIRKHHNVQATSIPWWIYLLIAFFAADNVLSWLSSPFFFYPIMMIASVVAMMYSMGLGGIMFPLFRQSVNMVLRRANIDFVI
;
A
#
# COMPACT_ATOMS: atom_id res chain seq x y z
N MET A 1 -16.02 -36.12 7.11
CA MET A 1 -16.75 -34.88 6.77
C MET A 1 -16.40 -33.69 7.67
N HIS A 2 -16.21 -33.86 8.99
CA HIS A 2 -15.98 -32.72 9.89
C HIS A 2 -14.72 -31.87 9.61
N GLN A 3 -13.60 -32.50 9.19
CA GLN A 3 -12.35 -31.77 8.87
C GLN A 3 -12.51 -30.78 7.70
N PHE A 4 -13.23 -31.18 6.64
CA PHE A 4 -13.48 -30.30 5.49
C PHE A 4 -14.27 -29.05 5.86
N THR A 5 -15.26 -29.17 6.74
CA THR A 5 -16.06 -28.04 7.21
C THR A 5 -15.21 -27.07 8.03
N VAL A 6 -14.36 -27.58 8.91
CA VAL A 6 -13.46 -26.74 9.75
C VAL A 6 -12.46 -25.98 8.88
N ASP A 7 -11.87 -26.62 7.88
CA ASP A 7 -10.91 -25.97 6.99
C ASP A 7 -11.56 -24.92 6.09
N TYR A 8 -12.79 -25.16 5.62
CA TYR A 8 -13.55 -24.19 4.85
C TYR A 8 -13.88 -22.94 5.67
N ILE A 9 -14.34 -23.12 6.91
CA ILE A 9 -14.62 -22.04 7.85
C ILE A 9 -13.35 -21.22 8.12
N ARG A 10 -12.20 -21.86 8.36
CA ARG A 10 -10.90 -21.17 8.55
C ARG A 10 -10.47 -20.35 7.34
N ARG A 11 -10.73 -20.82 6.11
CA ARG A 11 -10.44 -20.06 4.89
C ARG A 11 -11.34 -18.83 4.79
N LEU A 12 -12.64 -18.99 5.01
CA LEU A 12 -13.58 -17.86 5.04
C LEU A 12 -13.16 -16.80 6.06
N PHE A 13 -12.73 -17.19 7.26
CA PHE A 13 -12.22 -16.26 8.26
C PHE A 13 -11.02 -15.45 7.78
N ARG A 14 -10.06 -16.13 7.15
CA ARG A 14 -8.88 -15.48 6.62
C ARG A 14 -9.24 -14.48 5.53
N ASP A 15 -10.19 -14.84 4.66
CA ASP A 15 -10.63 -14.00 3.56
C ASP A 15 -11.41 -12.79 4.06
N ILE A 16 -12.29 -12.97 5.07
CA ILE A 16 -13.01 -11.87 5.73
C ILE A 16 -12.01 -10.88 6.35
N ASN A 17 -11.07 -11.37 7.17
CA ASN A 17 -10.10 -10.47 7.82
C ASN A 17 -9.24 -9.75 6.78
N THR A 18 -8.79 -10.45 5.74
CA THR A 18 -7.99 -9.85 4.66
C THR A 18 -8.78 -8.76 3.92
N ASN A 19 -10.06 -8.98 3.65
CA ASN A 19 -10.90 -7.99 2.98
C ASN A 19 -11.23 -6.79 3.87
N LEU A 20 -11.52 -7.01 5.16
CA LEU A 20 -11.70 -5.94 6.14
C LEU A 20 -10.45 -5.09 6.26
N LEU A 21 -9.28 -5.72 6.39
CA LEU A 21 -8.00 -5.02 6.48
C LEU A 21 -7.66 -4.26 5.20
N ARG A 22 -8.00 -4.79 4.02
CA ARG A 22 -7.86 -4.05 2.74
C ARG A 22 -8.75 -2.83 2.71
N LYS A 23 -10.01 -2.94 3.14
CA LYS A 23 -10.96 -1.83 3.19
C LYS A 23 -10.52 -0.78 4.20
N PHE A 24 -10.09 -1.21 5.39
CA PHE A 24 -9.50 -0.35 6.42
C PHE A 24 -8.28 0.41 5.88
N ASN A 25 -7.30 -0.29 5.30
CA ASN A 25 -6.12 0.36 4.71
C ASN A 25 -6.50 1.34 3.59
N LYS A 26 -7.54 1.05 2.81
CA LYS A 26 -8.01 1.98 1.77
C LYS A 26 -8.57 3.27 2.38
N LEU A 27 -9.36 3.20 3.45
CA LEU A 27 -9.92 4.40 4.10
C LEU A 27 -8.90 5.15 4.96
N PHE A 28 -8.03 4.41 5.64
CA PHE A 28 -7.04 4.96 6.54
C PHE A 28 -5.85 5.56 5.78
N LYS A 29 -5.25 4.79 4.85
CA LYS A 29 -4.03 5.20 4.13
C LYS A 29 -4.30 6.08 2.92
N LYS A 30 -5.50 6.05 2.34
CA LYS A 30 -5.85 6.90 1.19
C LYS A 30 -6.72 8.05 1.61
N ASP A 31 -6.51 9.18 0.96
CA ASP A 31 -7.35 10.35 1.12
C ASP A 31 -8.60 10.25 0.22
N GLU A 32 -9.50 11.23 0.31
CA GLU A 32 -10.71 11.30 -0.51
C GLU A 32 -10.41 11.30 -2.02
N THR A 33 -9.24 11.81 -2.38
CA THR A 33 -8.71 11.84 -3.77
C THR A 33 -8.11 10.51 -4.22
N GLY A 34 -8.04 9.50 -3.35
CA GLY A 34 -7.44 8.20 -3.63
C GLY A 34 -5.90 8.17 -3.61
N LYS A 35 -5.25 9.31 -3.35
CA LYS A 35 -3.80 9.40 -3.12
C LYS A 35 -3.45 8.89 -1.73
N ASN A 36 -2.21 8.42 -1.55
CA ASN A 36 -1.72 8.04 -0.23
C ASN A 36 -1.62 9.30 0.65
N ARG A 37 -2.16 9.25 1.88
CA ARG A 37 -2.06 10.35 2.83
C ARG A 37 -0.60 10.61 3.19
N GLU A 38 -0.24 11.88 3.18
CA GLU A 38 1.03 12.33 3.73
C GLU A 38 0.87 12.49 5.24
N TRP A 39 1.33 11.49 5.99
CA TRP A 39 1.26 11.48 7.46
C TRP A 39 2.10 12.59 8.12
N ARG A 40 2.90 13.32 7.34
CA ARG A 40 3.85 14.33 7.81
C ARG A 40 3.15 15.58 8.34
N ASP A 41 2.12 16.03 7.63
CA ASP A 41 1.46 17.31 7.90
C ASP A 41 0.25 17.17 8.83
N ILE A 42 -0.07 15.94 9.21
CA ILE A 42 -1.23 15.62 10.04
C ILE A 42 -0.77 15.54 11.50
N GLU A 43 -1.41 16.32 12.37
CA GLU A 43 -1.22 16.23 13.83
C GLU A 43 -1.54 14.81 14.34
N GLU A 44 -0.78 14.32 15.31
CA GLU A 44 -0.96 12.98 15.89
C GLU A 44 -2.39 12.74 16.39
N GLY A 45 -3.02 13.76 17.00
CA GLY A 45 -4.42 13.69 17.45
C GLY A 45 -5.39 13.36 16.32
N LYS A 46 -5.23 14.01 15.15
CA LYS A 46 -6.07 13.77 13.97
C LYS A 46 -5.85 12.36 13.39
N ILE A 47 -4.64 11.81 13.49
CA ILE A 47 -4.35 10.43 13.07
C ILE A 47 -5.13 9.44 13.95
N ARG A 48 -5.14 9.66 15.28
CA ARG A 48 -5.88 8.82 16.23
C ARG A 48 -7.39 8.94 16.04
N ASP A 49 -7.90 10.14 15.79
CA ASP A 49 -9.32 10.36 15.51
C ASP A 49 -9.77 9.67 14.22
N LEU A 50 -8.96 9.76 13.16
CA LEU A 50 -9.24 9.11 11.88
C LEU A 50 -9.20 7.58 12.02
N TRP A 51 -8.24 7.06 12.78
CA TRP A 51 -8.18 5.65 13.13
C TRP A 51 -9.43 5.21 13.92
N ALA A 52 -9.84 5.96 14.95
CA ALA A 52 -11.01 5.64 15.75
C ALA A 52 -12.30 5.64 14.90
N LYS A 53 -12.45 6.62 14.00
CA LYS A 53 -13.58 6.72 13.07
C LYS A 53 -13.63 5.52 12.12
N THR A 54 -12.53 5.24 11.43
CA THR A 54 -12.44 4.12 10.48
C THR A 54 -12.60 2.77 11.16
N ARG A 55 -12.07 2.60 12.38
CA ARG A 55 -12.28 1.41 13.20
C ARG A 55 -13.75 1.25 13.58
N ALA A 56 -14.43 2.32 13.99
CA ALA A 56 -15.86 2.28 14.31
C ALA A 56 -16.69 1.83 13.09
N GLU A 57 -16.41 2.37 11.90
CA GLU A 57 -17.05 1.96 10.65
C GLU A 57 -16.82 0.47 10.33
N MET A 58 -15.59 -0.04 10.50
CA MET A 58 -15.29 -1.46 10.28
C MET A 58 -15.97 -2.35 11.33
N SER A 59 -16.05 -1.90 12.58
CA SER A 59 -16.72 -2.66 13.64
C SER A 59 -18.22 -2.84 13.38
N ALA A 60 -18.88 -1.83 12.79
CA ALA A 60 -20.28 -1.93 12.37
C ALA A 60 -20.45 -3.01 11.29
N ILE A 61 -19.55 -3.04 10.30
CA ILE A 61 -19.55 -4.05 9.23
C ILE A 61 -19.32 -5.45 9.80
N ILE A 62 -18.40 -5.62 10.75
CA ILE A 62 -18.16 -6.92 11.42
C ILE A 62 -19.44 -7.41 12.11
N ASN A 63 -20.18 -6.51 12.76
CA ASN A 63 -21.44 -6.86 13.39
C ASN A 63 -22.51 -7.25 12.36
N GLU A 64 -22.55 -6.62 11.18
CA GLU A 64 -23.44 -7.04 10.09
C GLU A 64 -23.11 -8.44 9.57
N PHE A 65 -21.82 -8.79 9.47
CA PHE A 65 -21.37 -10.14 9.12
C PHE A 65 -21.85 -11.20 10.11
N ALA A 66 -22.08 -10.84 11.38
CA ALA A 66 -22.63 -11.75 12.38
C ALA A 66 -24.04 -12.25 12.04
N TYR A 67 -24.79 -11.47 11.26
CA TYR A 67 -26.21 -11.69 10.97
C TYR A 67 -26.50 -12.03 9.50
N ILE A 68 -25.49 -12.41 8.70
CA ILE A 68 -25.75 -12.84 7.32
C ILE A 68 -26.60 -14.11 7.34
N ARG A 69 -27.91 -13.91 7.22
CA ARG A 69 -28.88 -14.95 6.90
C ARG A 69 -28.57 -15.42 5.50
N LEU A 70 -27.99 -16.60 5.38
CA LEU A 70 -28.01 -17.32 4.11
C LEU A 70 -29.48 -17.48 3.72
N SER A 71 -29.90 -16.76 2.68
CA SER A 71 -31.20 -17.01 2.07
C SER A 71 -31.26 -18.48 1.73
N ARG A 72 -32.21 -19.22 2.34
CA ARG A 72 -32.43 -20.65 2.07
C ARG A 72 -32.49 -20.94 0.57
N GLY A 73 -32.92 -19.97 -0.24
CA GLY A 73 -32.95 -20.06 -1.70
C GLY A 73 -31.57 -20.28 -2.33
N ALA A 74 -30.53 -19.58 -1.88
CA ALA A 74 -29.18 -19.71 -2.46
C ALA A 74 -28.53 -21.08 -2.14
N LEU A 75 -28.78 -21.59 -0.93
CA LEU A 75 -28.34 -22.92 -0.52
C LEU A 75 -29.08 -24.04 -1.26
N LEU A 76 -30.39 -23.87 -1.47
CA LEU A 76 -31.19 -24.80 -2.28
C LEU A 76 -30.76 -24.79 -3.75
N GLN A 77 -30.43 -23.64 -4.30
CA GLN A 77 -29.96 -23.49 -5.68
C GLN A 77 -28.60 -24.16 -5.88
N ALA A 78 -27.64 -23.98 -4.96
CA ALA A 78 -26.36 -24.68 -5.00
C ALA A 78 -26.50 -26.22 -4.87
N LEU A 79 -27.49 -26.67 -4.10
CA LEU A 79 -27.83 -28.09 -3.98
C LEU A 79 -28.47 -28.65 -5.26
N ASP A 80 -29.33 -27.87 -5.94
CA ASP A 80 -29.95 -28.29 -7.21
C ASP A 80 -28.93 -28.30 -8.36
N GLU A 81 -27.99 -27.35 -8.39
CA GLU A 81 -26.88 -27.33 -9.34
C GLU A 81 -25.97 -28.57 -9.16
N SER A 82 -25.65 -28.95 -7.91
CA SER A 82 -24.87 -30.17 -7.63
C SER A 82 -25.56 -31.48 -8.04
N LYS A 83 -26.89 -31.45 -8.23
CA LYS A 83 -27.69 -32.60 -8.67
C LYS A 83 -27.76 -32.71 -10.20
N SER A 84 -27.45 -31.64 -10.91
CA SER A 84 -27.55 -31.55 -12.37
C SER A 84 -26.28 -31.98 -13.12
N GLU A 85 -25.16 -32.16 -12.41
CA GLU A 85 -23.90 -32.67 -12.97
C GLU A 85 -23.88 -34.21 -12.98
N ILE A 86 -24.95 -34.82 -13.51
CA ILE A 86 -24.95 -36.22 -13.93
C ILE A 86 -24.72 -36.21 -15.43
N THR A 87 -23.46 -36.35 -15.82
CA THR A 87 -23.03 -36.50 -17.22
C THR A 87 -23.86 -37.60 -17.89
N PRO A 88 -24.55 -37.31 -19.01
CA PRO A 88 -25.29 -38.34 -19.75
C PRO A 88 -24.28 -39.23 -20.48
N GLY A 89 -23.80 -40.29 -19.83
CA GLY A 89 -22.92 -41.27 -20.49
C GLY A 89 -22.09 -42.23 -19.62
N GLY A 90 -22.17 -42.19 -18.29
CA GLY A 90 -21.41 -43.09 -17.42
C GLY A 90 -22.32 -44.10 -16.71
N GLU A 91 -21.97 -45.39 -16.79
CA GLU A 91 -22.73 -46.53 -16.26
C GLU A 91 -23.23 -46.39 -14.80
N PRO A 92 -24.40 -46.98 -14.49
CA PRO A 92 -25.01 -46.93 -13.16
C PRO A 92 -24.28 -47.85 -12.18
N SER A 93 -23.24 -47.33 -11.52
CA SER A 93 -22.66 -48.01 -10.35
C SER A 93 -23.49 -47.71 -9.09
N HIS A 94 -24.08 -48.78 -8.58
CA HIS A 94 -24.79 -48.92 -7.31
C HIS A 94 -23.98 -48.36 -6.13
N ILE A 95 -24.05 -47.06 -5.85
CA ILE A 95 -23.49 -46.49 -4.61
C ILE A 95 -24.57 -45.67 -3.88
N THR A 96 -25.19 -46.39 -2.93
CA THR A 96 -25.77 -45.92 -1.66
C THR A 96 -27.09 -45.11 -1.64
N PRO A 97 -28.25 -45.80 -1.62
CA PRO A 97 -29.50 -45.26 -1.07
C PRO A 97 -29.47 -45.00 0.46
N LEU A 98 -28.33 -45.22 1.12
CA LEU A 98 -28.12 -44.94 2.54
C LEU A 98 -27.85 -43.45 2.83
N LEU A 99 -27.23 -42.72 1.90
CA LEU A 99 -27.02 -41.28 2.04
C LEU A 99 -28.34 -40.50 1.92
N SER A 100 -29.20 -40.87 0.98
CA SER A 100 -30.49 -40.18 0.76
C SER A 100 -31.47 -40.33 1.94
N ARG A 101 -31.40 -41.43 2.69
CA ARG A 101 -32.26 -41.68 3.87
C ARG A 101 -31.71 -41.09 5.17
N ALA A 102 -30.39 -40.98 5.32
CA ALA A 102 -29.76 -40.29 6.45
C ALA A 102 -29.98 -38.76 6.41
N PHE A 103 -30.01 -38.17 5.20
CA PHE A 103 -30.22 -36.72 5.03
C PHE A 103 -31.69 -36.27 5.14
N SER A 104 -32.65 -37.16 4.91
CA SER A 104 -34.09 -36.83 5.01
C SER A 104 -34.60 -36.83 6.46
N ARG A 105 -33.99 -37.61 7.37
CA ARG A 105 -34.30 -37.54 8.81
C ARG A 105 -33.71 -36.32 9.52
N SER A 106 -32.64 -35.74 8.98
CA SER A 106 -31.99 -34.53 9.54
C SER A 106 -32.69 -33.22 9.14
N ARG A 107 -33.60 -33.25 8.15
CA ARG A 107 -34.34 -32.05 7.67
C ARG A 107 -35.28 -31.41 8.70
N ALA A 108 -35.79 -32.18 9.67
CA ALA A 108 -36.70 -31.64 10.70
C ALA A 108 -35.94 -30.99 11.88
N SER A 109 -34.72 -31.45 12.19
CA SER A 109 -33.90 -30.97 13.30
C SER A 109 -32.91 -29.85 12.91
N LEU A 110 -32.63 -29.67 11.62
CA LEU A 110 -31.72 -28.64 11.10
C LEU A 110 -32.40 -27.30 10.80
N SER A 111 -33.71 -27.19 11.04
CA SER A 111 -34.49 -26.01 10.65
C SER A 111 -34.15 -24.74 11.45
N ASN A 112 -33.53 -24.88 12.63
CA ASN A 112 -33.19 -23.77 13.54
C ASN A 112 -31.67 -23.59 13.81
N GLN A 113 -30.78 -24.39 13.22
CA GLN A 113 -29.33 -24.35 13.53
C GLN A 113 -28.45 -23.71 12.44
N PHE A 114 -29.03 -23.19 11.36
CA PHE A 114 -28.28 -22.54 10.26
C PHE A 114 -28.42 -21.01 10.22
N ASP A 115 -28.78 -20.35 11.33
CA ASP A 115 -28.96 -18.87 11.36
C ASP A 115 -27.73 -18.09 11.87
N ARG A 116 -26.61 -18.77 12.14
CA ARG A 116 -25.31 -18.15 12.47
C ARG A 116 -24.19 -18.88 11.75
N LEU A 117 -23.68 -18.26 10.68
CA LEU A 117 -22.50 -18.72 9.94
C LEU A 117 -21.23 -18.80 10.80
N LEU A 118 -21.22 -18.06 11.90
CA LEU A 118 -20.09 -17.84 12.79
C LEU A 118 -20.57 -17.99 14.22
N THR A 119 -19.85 -18.76 15.03
CA THR A 119 -20.07 -18.74 16.49
C THR A 119 -19.66 -17.37 17.04
N GLU A 120 -20.25 -16.95 18.15
CA GLU A 120 -19.85 -15.70 18.81
C GLU A 120 -18.37 -15.72 19.21
N GLU A 121 -17.86 -16.90 19.59
CA GLU A 121 -16.45 -17.10 19.93
C GLU A 121 -15.54 -16.79 18.74
N ASP A 122 -15.88 -17.29 17.55
CA ASP A 122 -15.05 -17.03 16.39
C ASP A 122 -15.15 -15.59 15.89
N LEU A 123 -16.32 -14.95 16.04
CA LEU A 123 -16.48 -13.54 15.75
C LEU A 123 -15.61 -12.67 16.66
N ASN A 124 -15.55 -13.02 17.95
CA ASN A 124 -14.64 -12.37 18.90
C ASN A 124 -13.18 -12.56 18.49
N ARG A 125 -12.78 -13.76 18.06
CA ARG A 125 -11.41 -13.99 17.52
C ARG A 125 -11.08 -13.12 16.31
N VAL A 126 -12.03 -12.96 15.38
CA VAL A 126 -11.85 -12.06 14.22
C VAL A 126 -11.72 -10.63 14.68
N LYS A 127 -12.55 -10.20 15.63
CA LYS A 127 -12.53 -8.84 16.17
C LYS A 127 -11.22 -8.54 16.88
N ASP A 128 -10.72 -9.46 17.70
CA ASP A 128 -9.45 -9.34 18.43
C ASP A 128 -8.28 -9.27 17.46
N LYS A 129 -8.25 -10.17 16.48
CA LYS A 129 -7.19 -10.17 15.45
C LYS A 129 -7.24 -8.92 14.59
N PHE A 130 -8.44 -8.50 14.17
CA PHE A 130 -8.61 -7.27 13.40
C PHE A 130 -8.16 -6.05 14.23
N GLN A 131 -8.47 -6.02 15.52
CA GLN A 131 -8.01 -4.97 16.42
C GLN A 131 -6.48 -4.90 16.45
N GLU A 132 -5.80 -6.03 16.70
CA GLU A 132 -4.34 -6.12 16.67
C GLU A 132 -3.75 -5.63 15.33
N ASP A 133 -4.31 -6.09 14.21
CA ASP A 133 -3.88 -5.68 12.87
C ASP A 133 -4.07 -4.15 12.66
N THR A 134 -5.17 -3.57 13.15
CA THR A 134 -5.41 -2.11 13.04
C THR A 134 -4.55 -1.27 13.98
N ASP A 135 -4.24 -1.78 15.18
CA ASP A 135 -3.35 -1.13 16.14
C ASP A 135 -1.92 -1.09 15.57
N PHE A 136 -1.45 -2.17 14.95
CA PHE A 136 -0.17 -2.21 14.25
C PHE A 136 -0.09 -1.17 13.13
N VAL A 137 -1.16 -1.00 12.34
CA VAL A 137 -1.21 0.01 11.27
C VAL A 137 -1.18 1.43 11.82
N LEU A 138 -1.79 1.68 12.99
CA LEU A 138 -1.73 2.97 13.68
C LEU A 138 -0.30 3.27 14.14
N GLU A 139 0.35 2.33 14.81
CA GLU A 139 1.74 2.48 15.25
C GLU A 139 2.69 2.71 14.07
N GLU A 140 2.48 2.01 12.95
CA GLU A 140 3.24 2.23 11.72
C GLU A 140 3.06 3.67 11.19
N ALA A 141 1.84 4.21 11.24
CA ALA A 141 1.56 5.58 10.81
C ALA A 141 2.19 6.62 11.74
N ILE A 142 2.11 6.43 13.07
CA ILE A 142 2.76 7.31 14.05
C ILE A 142 4.28 7.27 13.89
N ARG A 143 4.85 6.08 13.66
CA ARG A 143 6.29 5.94 13.39
C ARG A 143 6.68 6.69 12.11
N LYS A 144 5.87 6.63 11.05
CA LYS A 144 6.12 7.39 9.82
C LYS A 144 5.99 8.89 10.01
N HIS A 145 5.08 9.34 10.88
CA HIS A 145 4.97 10.74 11.28
C HIS A 145 6.27 11.22 11.94
N HIS A 146 6.81 10.46 12.91
CA HIS A 146 8.04 10.83 13.63
C HIS A 146 9.33 10.65 12.81
N ASN A 147 9.44 9.58 12.01
CA ASN A 147 10.70 9.23 11.34
C ASN A 147 11.11 10.22 10.23
N VAL A 148 10.19 11.07 9.75
CA VAL A 148 10.52 12.07 8.73
C VAL A 148 11.29 13.26 9.31
N GLN A 149 11.11 13.55 10.60
CA GLN A 149 11.83 14.64 11.25
C GLN A 149 13.33 14.35 11.43
N ALA A 150 13.76 13.10 11.25
CA ALA A 150 15.12 12.67 11.56
C ALA A 150 16.17 12.91 10.44
N THR A 151 15.79 13.40 9.25
CA THR A 151 16.75 13.56 8.13
C THR A 151 16.83 14.97 7.56
N SER A 152 16.42 16.01 8.29
CA SER A 152 16.87 17.37 7.96
C SER A 152 18.28 17.55 8.51
N ILE A 153 19.28 17.31 7.67
CA ILE A 153 20.68 17.67 7.95
C ILE A 153 20.67 19.16 8.35
N PRO A 154 21.14 19.51 9.57
CA PRO A 154 21.14 20.90 10.02
C PRO A 154 21.84 21.81 9.02
N TRP A 155 21.28 23.01 8.78
CA TRP A 155 21.78 23.95 7.77
C TRP A 155 23.29 24.25 7.94
N TRP A 156 23.78 24.30 9.18
CA TRP A 156 25.19 24.56 9.48
C TRP A 156 26.15 23.48 8.92
N ILE A 157 25.70 22.24 8.73
CA ILE A 157 26.51 21.19 8.10
C ILE A 157 26.79 21.53 6.64
N TYR A 158 25.83 22.10 5.90
CA TYR A 158 26.08 22.57 4.54
C TYR A 158 27.11 23.69 4.50
N LEU A 159 27.10 24.58 5.52
CA LEU A 159 28.11 25.63 5.65
C LEU A 159 29.50 25.03 5.91
N LEU A 160 29.61 24.00 6.76
CA LEU A 160 30.86 23.27 6.97
C LEU A 160 31.36 22.56 5.71
N ILE A 161 30.47 21.88 4.98
CA ILE A 161 30.84 21.22 3.73
C ILE A 161 31.32 22.27 2.72
N ALA A 162 30.64 23.41 2.61
CA ALA A 162 31.05 24.51 1.75
C ALA A 162 32.41 25.09 2.18
N PHE A 163 32.67 25.22 3.48
CA PHE A 163 33.95 25.68 4.03
C PHE A 163 35.09 24.71 3.69
N PHE A 164 34.91 23.41 3.93
CA PHE A 164 35.90 22.39 3.57
C PHE A 164 36.11 22.27 2.05
N ALA A 165 35.04 22.39 1.27
CA ALA A 165 35.13 22.42 -0.18
C ALA A 165 35.89 23.67 -0.65
N ALA A 166 35.66 24.83 -0.04
CA ALA A 166 36.37 26.06 -0.35
C ALA A 166 37.88 25.93 -0.10
N ASP A 167 38.30 25.29 1.00
CA ASP A 167 39.73 25.10 1.30
C ASP A 167 40.41 24.21 0.25
N ASN A 168 39.75 23.11 -0.16
CA ASN A 168 40.24 22.26 -1.25
C ASN A 168 40.26 22.98 -2.61
N VAL A 169 39.24 23.78 -2.91
CA VAL A 169 39.16 24.58 -4.14
C VAL A 169 40.25 25.66 -4.16
N LEU A 170 40.52 26.31 -3.03
CA LEU A 170 41.60 27.28 -2.89
C LEU A 170 42.97 26.61 -3.04
N SER A 171 43.15 25.41 -2.49
CA SER A 171 44.34 24.59 -2.71
C SER A 171 44.53 24.26 -4.20
N TRP A 172 43.46 23.87 -4.91
CA TRP A 172 43.51 23.65 -6.35
C TRP A 172 43.81 24.92 -7.14
N LEU A 173 43.23 26.06 -6.76
CA LEU A 173 43.52 27.37 -7.36
C LEU A 173 44.94 27.85 -7.07
N SER A 174 45.57 27.41 -5.98
CA SER A 174 46.98 27.70 -5.68
C SER A 174 47.94 26.92 -6.59
N SER A 175 47.48 25.81 -7.17
CA SER A 175 48.27 25.05 -8.13
C SER A 175 48.28 25.76 -9.49
N PRO A 176 49.46 26.13 -10.01
CA PRO A 176 49.57 26.79 -11.32
C PRO A 176 48.94 25.96 -12.46
N PHE A 177 48.95 24.64 -12.31
CA PHE A 177 48.43 23.72 -13.32
C PHE A 177 46.92 23.85 -13.53
N PHE A 178 46.13 24.10 -12.47
CA PHE A 178 44.69 24.31 -12.57
C PHE A 178 44.34 25.78 -12.76
N PHE A 179 45.10 26.68 -12.14
CA PHE A 179 44.87 28.12 -12.22
C PHE A 179 44.98 28.66 -13.65
N TYR A 180 46.05 28.32 -14.38
CA TYR A 180 46.28 28.89 -15.72
C TYR A 180 45.18 28.51 -16.73
N PRO A 181 44.74 27.23 -16.86
CA PRO A 181 43.64 26.88 -17.73
C PRO A 181 42.32 27.57 -17.36
N ILE A 182 42.00 27.67 -16.06
CA ILE A 182 40.78 28.34 -15.61
C ILE A 182 40.83 29.83 -15.97
N MET A 183 41.95 30.50 -15.71
CA MET A 183 42.14 31.91 -16.06
C MET A 183 42.14 32.14 -17.57
N MET A 184 42.68 31.21 -18.35
CA MET A 184 42.62 31.25 -19.82
C MET A 184 41.18 31.12 -20.32
N ILE A 185 40.39 30.20 -19.77
CA ILE A 185 38.97 30.07 -20.15
C ILE A 185 38.20 31.34 -19.74
N ALA A 186 38.44 31.84 -18.52
CA ALA A 186 37.80 33.06 -18.04
C ALA A 186 38.15 34.29 -18.89
N SER A 187 39.39 34.41 -19.36
CA SER A 187 39.80 35.51 -20.23
C SER A 187 39.17 35.42 -21.62
N VAL A 188 39.06 34.21 -22.20
CA VAL A 188 38.32 33.99 -23.45
C VAL A 188 36.85 34.38 -23.28
N VAL A 189 36.20 33.96 -22.20
CA VAL A 189 34.80 34.31 -21.92
C VAL A 189 34.64 35.82 -21.73
N ALA A 190 35.55 36.47 -20.99
CA ALA A 190 35.54 37.91 -20.79
C ALA A 190 35.74 38.68 -22.10
N MET A 191 36.62 38.20 -22.99
CA MET A 191 36.84 38.78 -24.30
C MET A 191 35.62 38.61 -25.22
N MET A 192 34.99 37.44 -25.21
CA MET A 192 33.75 37.22 -25.97
C MET A 192 32.61 38.12 -25.47
N TYR A 193 32.54 38.35 -24.15
CA TYR A 193 31.59 39.27 -23.56
C TYR A 193 31.87 40.72 -23.97
N SER A 194 33.13 41.17 -23.93
CA SER A 194 33.50 42.54 -24.31
C SER A 194 33.28 42.84 -25.79
N MET A 195 33.30 41.83 -26.66
CA MET A 195 32.94 41.94 -28.08
C MET A 195 31.42 41.96 -28.34
N GLY A 196 30.58 41.93 -27.30
CA GLY A 196 29.13 41.96 -27.42
C GLY A 196 28.49 40.63 -27.84
N LEU A 197 29.26 39.54 -27.91
CA LEU A 197 28.78 38.20 -28.28
C LEU A 197 28.11 37.46 -27.11
N GLY A 198 28.06 38.07 -25.91
CA GLY A 198 27.46 37.46 -24.72
C GLY A 198 26.01 37.00 -24.91
N GLY A 199 25.21 37.75 -25.67
CA GLY A 199 23.81 37.40 -25.94
C GLY A 199 23.62 36.14 -26.79
N ILE A 200 24.59 35.82 -27.66
CA ILE A 200 24.54 34.64 -28.55
C ILE A 200 25.11 33.41 -27.85
N MET A 201 26.06 33.59 -26.93
CA MET A 201 26.71 32.48 -26.23
C MET A 201 25.79 31.74 -25.26
N PHE A 202 24.88 32.44 -24.60
CA PHE A 202 23.98 31.82 -23.63
C PHE A 202 23.09 30.71 -24.21
N PRO A 203 22.37 30.91 -25.34
CA PRO A 203 21.56 29.84 -25.94
C PRO A 203 22.42 28.69 -26.49
N LEU A 204 23.59 28.98 -27.05
CA LEU A 204 24.51 27.94 -27.55
C LEU A 204 25.06 27.08 -26.42
N PHE A 205 25.48 27.69 -25.30
CA PHE A 205 25.94 26.96 -24.12
C PHE A 205 24.85 26.04 -23.57
N ARG A 206 23.60 26.53 -23.45
CA ARG A 206 22.46 25.69 -23.04
C ARG A 206 22.28 24.48 -23.97
N GLN A 207 22.36 24.68 -25.29
CA GLN A 207 22.25 23.59 -26.25
C GLN A 207 23.39 22.57 -26.11
N SER A 208 24.63 23.02 -25.97
CA SER A 208 25.78 22.14 -25.79
C SER A 208 25.69 21.33 -24.49
N VAL A 209 25.31 21.96 -23.38
CA VAL A 209 25.11 21.28 -22.09
C VAL A 209 23.99 20.25 -22.18
N ASN A 210 22.85 20.60 -22.80
CA ASN A 210 21.74 19.67 -22.98
C ASN A 210 22.13 18.48 -23.87
N MET A 211 22.95 18.65 -24.91
CA MET A 211 23.44 17.53 -25.72
C MET A 211 24.37 16.60 -24.93
N VAL A 212 25.26 17.15 -24.10
CA VAL A 212 26.18 16.35 -23.27
C VAL A 212 25.42 15.60 -22.18
N LEU A 213 24.47 16.26 -21.51
CA LEU A 213 23.63 15.63 -20.47
C LEU A 213 22.75 14.52 -21.02
N ARG A 214 22.16 14.71 -22.22
CA ARG A 214 21.43 13.64 -22.92
C ARG A 214 22.32 12.43 -23.21
N ARG A 215 23.58 12.66 -23.58
CA ARG A 215 24.55 11.58 -23.80
C ARG A 215 24.91 10.84 -22.50
N ALA A 216 24.83 11.52 -21.36
CA ALA A 216 25.01 10.93 -20.03
C ALA A 216 23.73 10.28 -19.47
N ASN A 217 22.65 10.21 -20.26
CA ASN A 217 21.35 9.63 -19.86
C ASN A 217 20.69 10.35 -18.67
N ILE A 218 20.97 11.65 -18.52
CA ILE A 218 20.35 12.51 -17.52
C ILE A 218 19.38 13.45 -18.22
N ASP A 219 18.08 13.18 -18.10
CA ASP A 219 17.04 14.03 -18.68
C ASP A 219 16.82 15.28 -17.81
N PHE A 220 17.61 16.33 -18.06
CA PHE A 220 17.32 17.68 -17.58
C PHE A 220 16.84 18.57 -18.72
N VAL A 221 15.78 19.33 -18.44
CA VAL A 221 15.25 20.40 -19.30
C VAL A 221 15.52 21.72 -18.56
N ILE A 222 16.43 22.55 -19.09
CA ILE A 222 16.76 23.92 -18.61
C ILE A 222 16.33 24.95 -19.66
#